data_AF-A0A7K8NV64-F1
#
_entry.id   AF-A0A7K8NV64-F1
#
_cell.length_a   1.000
_cell.length_b   1.000
_cell.length_c   1.000
_cell.angle_alpha   90.00
_cell.angle_beta   90.00
_cell.angle_gamma   90.00
#
_symmetry.space_group_name_H-M   'P 1'
#
loop_
_entity.id
_entity.type
_entity.pdbx_description
1 polymer ?
#
loop_
_entity_poly.entity_id
_entity_poly.type
_entity_poly.pdbx_seq_one_letter_code
_entity_poly.pdbx_strand_id
1 'polypeptide(L)'
;RNRLKGLKPDILLDPVCIGLFGSTGAGKSTLLNAIIEKNFFLPVSGSKTCTSCVVQINTSRTKNYEAKVYLLSDEARIIFEWKDELKSLVALLEPDEDSEKDDERDENALKIRAIYGKGAETKTYEELCAMKPIINIPSSRCISFKETQAEALSEKLEPYIRTQSINDNRETEISEEDKKTQFWPLIKNVEVTLPRSDVIPEGVIFMDIPGTGDFNSKRDAMWKENINKCSVIWVVNSFERIQGEKNHEKLLSEGMKAFQSGMCRDIALVATKSDSLDLEEYKRERKGKNTPITNEHDAILERNEMVKEQKSKVVKRSLEKKLPSNSEVLQKADLVYTVSAREYWQGKKLSKEETEIPKLREYIWKFYVSEKRKMLIDYVQEALVIFKLIQNLSFNQDKQHLHVKKKILKDFIMGKISELEKDIEKCFASMEQPLNEGVNEAKKSYEKIMRKFLTRDRGYQGYHRTLKAVCLKNGVFASRIFDRIDINESLAQPIYEKIDMNFGQIFRIQMGTRATLKANLVTFQCAVQQKLKETETKKSVADACRLEFLEQETDFILSETEKVILQRKADIYHSLSASIQKDLLLCYEEAAKIRGSQAYQRMQNVISQGIKNEVERGIFEKAKEKMKIEFLKLK
;
A
#
# COMPACT_ATOMS: atom_id res chain seq x y z
N ARG A 1 27.05 23.80 4.28
CA ARG A 1 26.36 23.86 5.61
C ARG A 1 25.06 23.07 5.63
N ASN A 2 24.12 23.26 4.68
CA ASN A 2 22.85 22.49 4.67
C ASN A 2 23.05 21.00 4.38
N ARG A 3 23.95 20.60 3.47
CA ARG A 3 24.26 19.18 3.20
C ARG A 3 24.95 18.46 4.36
N LEU A 4 25.92 19.10 5.00
CA LEU A 4 26.51 18.62 6.27
C LEU A 4 25.49 18.43 7.39
N LYS A 5 24.43 19.24 7.44
CA LYS A 5 23.30 19.04 8.37
C LYS A 5 22.32 17.96 7.89
N GLY A 6 22.35 17.61 6.61
CA GLY A 6 21.54 16.59 5.96
C GLY A 6 22.10 15.17 6.09
N LEU A 7 23.43 15.03 6.23
CA LEU A 7 24.10 13.81 6.70
C LEU A 7 23.67 13.51 8.14
N LYS A 8 22.47 12.96 8.30
CA LYS A 8 21.99 12.48 9.59
C LYS A 8 22.65 11.12 9.87
N PRO A 9 23.09 10.86 11.11
CA PRO A 9 23.57 9.53 11.51
C PRO A 9 22.52 8.43 11.30
N ASP A 10 21.26 8.83 11.13
CA ASP A 10 20.08 8.00 11.07
C ASP A 10 19.66 7.57 9.65
N ILE A 11 20.42 7.84 8.59
CA ILE A 11 20.07 7.38 7.22
C ILE A 11 19.96 5.86 7.12
N LEU A 12 20.73 5.12 7.94
CA LEU A 12 20.61 3.67 8.07
C LEU A 12 19.31 3.24 8.78
N LEU A 13 18.52 4.17 9.32
CA LEU A 13 17.23 3.90 9.96
C LEU A 13 16.05 3.93 8.97
N ASP A 14 16.24 4.33 7.71
CA ASP A 14 15.16 4.32 6.71
C ASP A 14 14.56 2.92 6.60
N PRO A 15 13.28 2.72 6.95
CA PRO A 15 12.76 1.40 7.17
C PRO A 15 12.50 0.65 5.87
N VAL A 16 12.76 -0.66 5.89
CA VAL A 16 12.30 -1.58 4.86
C VAL A 16 10.92 -2.09 5.25
N CYS A 17 9.91 -1.65 4.51
CA CYS A 17 8.51 -1.91 4.83
C CYS A 17 8.00 -3.16 4.10
N ILE A 18 7.51 -4.16 4.85
CA ILE A 18 6.91 -5.39 4.33
C ILE A 18 5.43 -5.40 4.68
N GLY A 19 4.55 -5.25 3.69
CA GLY A 19 3.10 -5.23 3.87
C GLY A 19 2.47 -6.61 3.74
N LEU A 20 1.71 -7.04 4.74
CA LEU A 20 0.86 -8.23 4.67
C LEU A 20 -0.55 -7.79 4.27
N PHE A 21 -0.93 -8.05 3.04
CA PHE A 21 -2.19 -7.62 2.45
C PHE A 21 -3.09 -8.82 2.13
N GLY A 22 -4.30 -8.86 2.67
CA GLY A 22 -5.21 -9.99 2.42
C GLY A 22 -6.54 -9.88 3.15
N SER A 23 -7.52 -10.68 2.74
CA SER A 23 -8.86 -10.67 3.36
C SER A 23 -8.82 -11.04 4.84
N THR A 24 -9.90 -10.69 5.55
CA THR A 24 -10.16 -11.17 6.91
C THR A 24 -10.12 -12.69 6.97
N GLY A 25 -9.47 -13.25 8.00
CA GLY A 25 -9.40 -14.71 8.22
C GLY A 25 -8.36 -15.43 7.36
N ALA A 26 -7.61 -14.71 6.52
CA ALA A 26 -6.49 -15.23 5.75
C ALA A 26 -5.25 -15.59 6.62
N GLY A 27 -5.28 -15.37 7.93
CA GLY A 27 -4.19 -15.76 8.82
C GLY A 27 -2.98 -14.81 8.86
N LYS A 28 -3.15 -13.53 8.48
CA LYS A 28 -2.07 -12.52 8.49
C LYS A 28 -1.39 -12.36 9.85
N SER A 29 -2.17 -12.09 10.90
CA SER A 29 -1.63 -11.87 12.25
C SER A 29 -1.01 -13.14 12.83
N THR A 30 -1.57 -14.31 12.53
CA THR A 30 -0.98 -15.62 12.90
C THR A 30 0.35 -15.88 12.19
N LEU A 31 0.43 -15.56 10.90
CA LEU A 31 1.68 -15.61 10.13
C LEU A 31 2.72 -14.65 10.72
N LEU A 32 2.33 -13.42 11.04
CA LEU A 32 3.23 -12.42 11.59
C LEU A 32 3.77 -12.85 12.96
N ASN A 33 2.92 -13.39 13.84
CA ASN A 33 3.31 -13.99 15.12
C ASN A 33 4.37 -15.10 14.94
N ALA A 34 4.21 -15.96 13.94
CA ALA A 34 5.19 -16.99 13.61
C ALA A 34 6.50 -16.39 13.09
N ILE A 35 6.45 -15.38 12.21
CA ILE A 35 7.65 -14.72 11.68
C ILE A 35 8.46 -14.04 12.78
N ILE A 36 7.79 -13.34 13.71
CA ILE A 36 8.44 -12.62 14.81
C ILE A 36 8.85 -13.52 15.98
N GLU A 37 8.53 -14.81 15.90
CA GLU A 37 8.77 -15.82 16.94
C GLU A 37 8.13 -15.48 18.29
N LYS A 38 6.92 -14.91 18.26
CA LYS A 38 6.12 -14.62 19.46
C LYS A 38 4.71 -15.16 19.27
N ASN A 39 4.46 -16.32 19.86
CA ASN A 39 3.15 -16.96 19.75
C ASN A 39 2.07 -16.10 20.41
N PHE A 40 0.92 -15.95 19.75
CA PHE A 40 -0.23 -15.16 20.23
C PHE A 40 0.05 -13.68 20.56
N PHE A 41 1.16 -13.09 20.07
CA PHE A 41 1.49 -11.70 20.38
C PHE A 41 0.48 -10.69 19.80
N LEU A 42 0.24 -10.73 18.49
CA LEU A 42 -0.93 -10.07 17.93
C LEU A 42 -2.19 -10.89 18.20
N PRO A 43 -3.33 -10.26 18.50
CA PRO A 43 -4.60 -10.95 18.71
C PRO A 43 -4.95 -11.84 17.51
N VAL A 44 -5.36 -13.07 17.78
CA VAL A 44 -5.84 -14.03 16.78
C VAL A 44 -7.20 -14.59 17.19
N SER A 45 -8.05 -14.86 16.21
CA SER A 45 -9.35 -15.50 16.40
C SER A 45 -9.58 -16.52 15.28
N GLY A 46 -10.13 -17.68 15.65
CA GLY A 46 -10.54 -18.71 14.69
C GLY A 46 -11.85 -18.40 13.98
N SER A 47 -12.63 -17.43 14.46
CA SER A 47 -14.02 -17.21 14.01
C SER A 47 -14.39 -15.78 13.65
N LYS A 48 -13.63 -14.76 14.11
CA LYS A 48 -13.97 -13.32 13.92
C LYS A 48 -12.84 -12.51 13.30
N THR A 49 -13.15 -11.33 12.74
CA THR A 49 -12.16 -10.28 12.41
C THR A 49 -11.33 -9.94 13.66
N CYS A 50 -10.01 -10.07 13.56
CA CYS A 50 -9.11 -9.90 14.72
C CYS A 50 -8.43 -8.53 14.79
N THR A 51 -8.35 -7.80 13.66
CA THR A 51 -7.53 -6.59 13.54
C THR A 51 -8.36 -5.49 12.88
N SER A 52 -8.67 -4.42 13.62
CA SER A 52 -9.44 -3.24 13.15
C SER A 52 -8.57 -2.06 12.71
N CYS A 53 -7.25 -2.22 12.69
CA CYS A 53 -6.35 -1.12 12.32
C CYS A 53 -5.06 -1.65 11.70
N VAL A 54 -4.31 -0.77 11.05
CA VAL A 54 -2.95 -1.11 10.60
C VAL A 54 -2.08 -1.27 11.83
N VAL A 55 -1.42 -2.41 11.95
CA VAL A 55 -0.43 -2.67 13.01
C VAL A 55 0.95 -2.72 12.37
N GLN A 56 1.84 -1.85 12.83
CA GLN A 56 3.23 -1.79 12.40
C GLN A 56 4.10 -2.42 13.48
N ILE A 57 4.90 -3.43 13.12
CA ILE A 57 5.83 -4.07 14.04
C ILE A 57 7.25 -3.82 13.55
N ASN A 58 8.08 -3.23 14.42
CA ASN A 58 9.50 -3.06 14.20
C ASN A 58 10.31 -3.60 15.39
N THR A 59 11.62 -3.68 15.22
CA THR A 59 12.56 -4.04 16.29
C THR A 59 13.48 -2.86 16.57
N SER A 60 13.91 -2.73 17.82
CA SER A 60 14.88 -1.71 18.23
C SER A 60 15.87 -2.25 19.24
N ARG A 61 16.90 -1.47 19.57
CA ARG A 61 17.89 -1.81 20.61
C ARG A 61 17.39 -1.61 22.05
N THR A 62 16.12 -1.23 22.24
CA THR A 62 15.56 -1.10 23.58
C THR A 62 15.43 -2.48 24.24
N LYS A 63 15.41 -2.49 25.57
CA LYS A 63 15.18 -3.71 26.37
C LYS A 63 13.70 -4.01 26.59
N ASN A 64 12.84 -3.04 26.32
CA ASN A 64 11.42 -3.10 26.66
C ASN A 64 10.59 -3.21 25.37
N TYR A 65 9.46 -3.89 25.48
CA TYR A 65 8.42 -3.87 24.48
C TYR A 65 7.67 -2.55 24.60
N GLU A 66 7.62 -1.79 23.51
CA GLU A 66 6.96 -0.49 23.48
C GLU A 66 5.85 -0.51 22.44
N ALA A 67 4.75 0.20 22.70
CA ALA A 67 3.74 0.41 21.69
C ALA A 67 3.11 1.79 21.77
N LYS A 68 2.67 2.30 20.63
CA LYS A 68 1.97 3.56 20.49
C LYS A 68 0.71 3.33 19.67
N VAL A 69 -0.44 3.56 20.30
CA VAL A 69 -1.73 3.56 19.64
C VAL A 69 -2.05 4.99 19.24
N TYR A 70 -1.97 5.27 17.95
CA TYR A 70 -2.33 6.58 17.40
C TYR A 70 -3.82 6.60 17.12
N LEU A 71 -4.48 7.58 17.72
CA LEU A 71 -5.84 7.92 17.40
C LEU A 71 -5.82 8.89 16.20
N LEU A 72 -6.96 9.06 15.53
CA LEU A 72 -7.10 10.08 14.48
C LEU A 72 -6.73 11.47 15.06
N SER A 73 -5.67 12.11 14.52
CA SER A 73 -5.02 13.38 14.97
C SER A 73 -3.85 13.80 14.05
N ASP A 74 -3.36 15.05 13.89
CA ASP A 74 -3.80 16.46 14.11
C ASP A 74 -3.00 17.38 13.15
N GLU A 75 -3.68 18.29 12.44
CA GLU A 75 -3.19 19.64 12.06
C GLU A 75 -4.40 20.47 11.58
N ALA A 76 -4.85 21.44 12.39
CA ALA A 76 -5.87 22.47 12.13
C ALA A 76 -7.29 22.09 11.63
N ARG A 77 -7.63 20.82 11.36
CA ARG A 77 -8.96 20.40 10.81
C ARG A 77 -9.63 19.22 11.53
N ILE A 78 -9.43 19.07 12.84
CA ILE A 78 -9.64 17.79 13.54
C ILE A 78 -11.08 17.51 13.98
N ILE A 79 -11.81 18.55 14.39
CA ILE A 79 -13.25 18.42 14.59
C ILE A 79 -13.91 17.97 13.28
N PHE A 80 -13.40 18.37 12.11
CA PHE A 80 -13.95 18.01 10.80
C PHE A 80 -13.81 16.52 10.51
N GLU A 81 -12.76 15.88 10.98
CA GLU A 81 -12.38 14.55 10.53
C GLU A 81 -13.24 13.43 11.12
N TRP A 82 -13.43 13.38 12.44
CA TRP A 82 -14.41 12.47 13.03
C TRP A 82 -15.82 12.94 12.72
N LYS A 83 -16.08 14.25 12.65
CA LYS A 83 -17.41 14.75 12.29
C LYS A 83 -17.83 14.39 10.87
N ASP A 84 -16.92 14.32 9.92
CA ASP A 84 -17.22 13.90 8.54
C ASP A 84 -17.61 12.41 8.48
N GLU A 85 -16.86 11.56 9.21
CA GLU A 85 -17.24 10.16 9.39
C GLU A 85 -18.57 10.05 10.17
N LEU A 86 -18.75 10.82 11.25
CA LEU A 86 -19.98 10.86 12.04
C LEU A 86 -21.18 11.30 11.21
N LYS A 87 -21.03 12.30 10.35
CA LYS A 87 -22.06 12.76 9.42
C LYS A 87 -22.47 11.64 8.47
N SER A 88 -21.50 10.89 7.96
CA SER A 88 -21.75 9.72 7.12
C SER A 88 -22.44 8.60 7.90
N LEU A 89 -22.02 8.31 9.13
CA LEU A 89 -22.64 7.30 9.99
C LEU A 89 -24.09 7.66 10.33
N VAL A 90 -24.37 8.89 10.73
CA VAL A 90 -25.74 9.36 11.03
C VAL A 90 -26.63 9.26 9.79
N ALA A 91 -26.14 9.67 8.62
CA ALA A 91 -26.88 9.57 7.37
C ALA A 91 -27.19 8.11 6.96
N LEU A 92 -26.40 7.13 7.41
CA LEU A 92 -26.63 5.70 7.16
C LEU A 92 -27.55 5.04 8.21
N LEU A 93 -27.84 5.72 9.33
CA LEU A 93 -28.70 5.22 10.41
C LEU A 93 -30.15 5.71 10.31
N GLU A 94 -30.40 6.75 9.51
CA GLU A 94 -31.73 7.29 9.21
C GLU A 94 -32.72 6.15 8.87
N PRO A 95 -33.89 6.09 9.52
CA PRO A 95 -34.89 5.05 9.26
C PRO A 95 -35.43 5.16 7.82
N ASP A 96 -35.54 4.01 7.15
CA ASP A 96 -36.21 3.88 5.85
C ASP A 96 -37.44 2.97 6.02
N GLU A 97 -38.52 3.31 5.30
CA GLU A 97 -39.85 2.68 5.41
C GLU A 97 -39.86 1.16 5.06
N ASP A 98 -38.80 0.64 4.43
CA ASP A 98 -38.68 -0.74 3.93
C ASP A 98 -37.62 -1.60 4.66
N SER A 99 -37.41 -1.49 5.98
CA SER A 99 -36.27 -2.17 6.64
C SER A 99 -36.59 -3.25 7.69
N GLU A 100 -36.18 -4.49 7.39
CA GLU A 100 -35.80 -5.51 8.39
C GLU A 100 -34.34 -5.32 8.87
N LYS A 101 -33.89 -6.16 9.82
CA LYS A 101 -32.56 -6.13 10.45
C LYS A 101 -31.43 -6.13 9.41
N ASP A 102 -30.49 -5.21 9.58
CA ASP A 102 -29.36 -4.98 8.67
C ASP A 102 -28.06 -4.92 9.47
N ASP A 103 -27.18 -5.91 9.26
CA ASP A 103 -25.88 -6.01 9.93
C ASP A 103 -25.01 -4.76 9.72
N GLU A 104 -25.11 -4.09 8.55
CA GLU A 104 -24.33 -2.87 8.27
C GLU A 104 -24.81 -1.68 9.11
N ARG A 105 -26.14 -1.58 9.32
CA ARG A 105 -26.76 -0.55 10.16
C ARG A 105 -26.38 -0.76 11.62
N ASP A 106 -26.41 -2.01 12.09
CA ASP A 106 -26.04 -2.36 13.46
C ASP A 106 -24.56 -2.06 13.75
N GLU A 107 -23.65 -2.33 12.80
CA GLU A 107 -22.24 -1.97 12.96
C GLU A 107 -22.00 -0.45 12.97
N ASN A 108 -22.71 0.32 12.16
CA ASN A 108 -22.63 1.78 12.19
C ASN A 108 -23.17 2.35 13.52
N ALA A 109 -24.25 1.75 14.05
CA ALA A 109 -24.79 2.12 15.36
C ALA A 109 -23.79 1.79 16.48
N LEU A 110 -23.09 0.64 16.40
CA LEU A 110 -22.05 0.26 17.35
C LEU A 110 -20.92 1.28 17.42
N LYS A 111 -20.47 1.83 16.28
CA LYS A 111 -19.44 2.88 16.26
C LYS A 111 -19.86 4.12 17.04
N ILE A 112 -21.10 4.58 16.86
CA ILE A 112 -21.61 5.76 17.57
C ILE A 112 -21.76 5.43 19.07
N ARG A 113 -22.33 4.27 19.39
CA ARG A 113 -22.51 3.80 20.78
C ARG A 113 -21.18 3.67 21.54
N ALA A 114 -20.14 3.19 20.87
CA ALA A 114 -18.82 3.06 21.49
C ALA A 114 -18.24 4.42 21.92
N ILE A 115 -18.51 5.49 21.18
CA ILE A 115 -17.94 6.82 21.47
C ILE A 115 -18.85 7.67 22.36
N TYR A 116 -20.16 7.60 22.17
CA TYR A 116 -21.14 8.50 22.81
C TYR A 116 -22.11 7.80 23.77
N GLY A 117 -22.01 6.48 23.92
CA GLY A 117 -22.86 5.68 24.79
C GLY A 117 -24.16 5.20 24.12
N LYS A 118 -24.89 4.35 24.85
CA LYS A 118 -26.14 3.75 24.39
C LYS A 118 -27.21 4.82 24.13
N GLY A 119 -27.97 4.69 23.04
CA GLY A 119 -29.00 5.65 22.64
C GLY A 119 -28.45 6.87 21.91
N ALA A 120 -27.15 6.92 21.64
CA ALA A 120 -26.56 7.96 20.80
C ALA A 120 -26.84 7.73 19.30
N GLU A 121 -27.07 6.49 18.89
CA GLU A 121 -27.37 6.12 17.51
C GLU A 121 -28.70 6.69 16.96
N THR A 122 -29.60 7.16 17.84
CA THR A 122 -30.89 7.77 17.46
C THR A 122 -30.83 9.29 17.41
N LYS A 123 -29.68 9.89 17.73
CA LYS A 123 -29.51 11.34 17.83
C LYS A 123 -29.09 11.95 16.50
N THR A 124 -29.38 13.23 16.33
CA THR A 124 -28.97 13.97 15.13
C THR A 124 -27.46 14.23 15.14
N TYR A 125 -26.92 14.56 13.96
CA TYR A 125 -25.51 14.91 13.83
C TYR A 125 -25.14 16.13 14.70
N GLU A 126 -26.01 17.13 14.75
CA GLU A 126 -25.84 18.35 15.55
C GLU A 126 -25.83 18.02 17.06
N GLU A 127 -26.74 17.16 17.51
CA GLU A 127 -26.80 16.70 18.91
C GLU A 127 -25.53 15.94 19.29
N LEU A 128 -25.06 15.01 18.45
CA LEU A 128 -23.84 14.24 18.69
C LEU A 128 -22.59 15.13 18.68
N CYS A 129 -22.59 16.19 17.87
CA CYS A 129 -21.52 17.18 17.86
C CYS A 129 -21.44 18.01 19.16
N ALA A 130 -22.58 18.19 19.85
CA ALA A 130 -22.66 18.91 21.12
C ALA A 130 -22.38 18.00 22.33
N MET A 131 -22.46 16.67 22.15
CA MET A 131 -22.21 15.70 23.22
C MET A 131 -20.73 15.48 23.49
N LYS A 132 -20.42 15.25 24.77
CA LYS A 132 -19.10 14.79 25.19
C LYS A 132 -19.00 13.27 25.00
N PRO A 133 -17.94 12.75 24.37
CA PRO A 133 -17.69 11.31 24.33
C PRO A 133 -17.64 10.69 25.73
N ILE A 134 -18.09 9.44 25.86
CA ILE A 134 -18.04 8.68 27.12
C ILE A 134 -16.61 8.19 27.44
N ILE A 135 -15.77 8.09 26.40
CA ILE A 135 -14.36 7.74 26.51
C ILE A 135 -13.50 8.98 26.74
N ASN A 136 -12.51 8.87 27.62
CA ASN A 136 -11.53 9.93 27.83
C ASN A 136 -10.49 9.89 26.71
N ILE A 137 -10.66 10.74 25.69
CA ILE A 137 -9.75 10.81 24.56
C ILE A 137 -8.53 11.66 24.96
N PRO A 138 -7.30 11.10 24.96
CA PRO A 138 -6.11 11.86 25.32
C PRO A 138 -5.90 13.03 24.37
N SER A 139 -5.52 14.19 24.91
CA SER A 139 -5.22 15.40 24.12
C SER A 139 -4.05 15.19 23.15
N SER A 140 -3.07 14.37 23.53
CA SER A 140 -1.96 13.94 22.67
C SER A 140 -2.39 13.01 21.54
N ARG A 141 -3.62 12.48 21.60
CA ARG A 141 -4.19 11.50 20.65
C ARG A 141 -3.29 10.28 20.40
N CYS A 142 -2.42 9.99 21.36
CA CYS A 142 -1.49 8.88 21.34
C CYS A 142 -1.47 8.24 22.72
N ILE A 143 -1.72 6.93 22.77
CA ILE A 143 -1.64 6.12 23.98
C ILE A 143 -0.37 5.29 23.89
N SER A 144 0.54 5.45 24.85
CA SER A 144 1.84 4.76 24.86
C SER A 144 1.89 3.68 25.94
N PHE A 145 2.45 2.53 25.59
CA PHE A 145 2.66 1.38 26.47
C PHE A 145 4.14 1.02 26.51
N LYS A 146 4.59 0.50 27.65
CA LYS A 146 5.97 0.06 27.85
C LYS A 146 6.02 -1.08 28.85
N GLU A 147 6.39 -2.26 28.38
CA GLU A 147 6.41 -3.49 29.17
C GLU A 147 7.75 -4.22 29.05
N THR A 148 8.04 -5.09 30.02
CA THR A 148 9.23 -5.94 30.01
C THR A 148 8.99 -7.30 29.38
N GLN A 149 7.73 -7.76 29.32
CA GLN A 149 7.31 -9.05 28.75
C GLN A 149 6.40 -8.85 27.54
N ALA A 150 6.47 -9.76 26.58
CA ALA A 150 5.71 -9.69 25.34
C ALA A 150 4.20 -9.89 25.59
N GLU A 151 3.89 -10.81 26.50
CA GLU A 151 2.55 -11.22 26.90
C GLU A 151 1.82 -10.05 27.55
N ALA A 152 2.49 -9.35 28.47
CA ALA A 152 1.94 -8.16 29.13
C ALA A 152 1.62 -7.03 28.14
N LEU A 153 2.45 -6.83 27.11
CA LEU A 153 2.15 -5.84 26.06
C LEU A 153 0.99 -6.30 25.18
N SER A 154 0.96 -7.58 24.82
CA SER A 154 -0.11 -8.18 24.02
C SER A 154 -1.48 -8.00 24.69
N GLU A 155 -1.60 -8.34 25.97
CA GLU A 155 -2.82 -8.14 26.76
C GLU A 155 -3.26 -6.67 26.79
N LYS A 156 -2.32 -5.73 26.94
CA LYS A 156 -2.62 -4.28 26.92
C LYS A 156 -3.04 -3.77 25.55
N LEU A 157 -2.53 -4.35 24.47
CA LEU A 157 -2.84 -3.96 23.10
C LEU A 157 -4.10 -4.62 22.55
N GLU A 158 -4.49 -5.78 23.08
CA GLU A 158 -5.65 -6.53 22.60
C GLU A 158 -6.93 -5.68 22.48
N PRO A 159 -7.31 -4.83 23.46
CA PRO A 159 -8.48 -3.94 23.36
C PRO A 159 -8.45 -2.95 22.19
N TYR A 160 -7.25 -2.58 21.72
CA TYR A 160 -7.05 -1.56 20.69
C TYR A 160 -6.94 -2.16 19.29
N ILE A 161 -6.45 -3.40 19.19
CA ILE A 161 -6.28 -4.08 17.91
C ILE A 161 -7.55 -4.87 17.55
N ARG A 162 -8.22 -5.45 18.54
CA ARG A 162 -9.34 -6.39 18.33
C ARG A 162 -10.62 -5.68 17.90
N THR A 163 -11.27 -6.22 16.86
CA THR A 163 -12.61 -5.77 16.45
C THR A 163 -13.64 -6.28 17.45
N GLN A 164 -14.44 -5.37 18.03
CA GLN A 164 -15.56 -5.75 18.88
C GLN A 164 -16.76 -6.22 18.04
N SER A 165 -17.47 -7.24 18.51
CA SER A 165 -18.67 -7.75 17.86
C SER A 165 -19.94 -7.45 18.68
N ILE A 166 -21.10 -7.47 18.01
CA ILE A 166 -22.43 -7.21 18.59
C ILE A 166 -22.70 -8.06 19.86
N ASN A 167 -22.14 -9.27 19.93
CA ASN A 167 -22.35 -10.23 21.02
C ASN A 167 -21.46 -10.01 22.25
N ASP A 168 -20.55 -9.02 22.23
CA ASP A 168 -19.67 -8.75 23.37
C ASP A 168 -20.30 -7.78 24.39
N ASN A 169 -21.51 -7.26 24.11
CA ASN A 169 -22.28 -6.43 25.04
C ASN A 169 -22.89 -7.29 26.17
N ARG A 170 -22.13 -7.54 27.24
CA ARG A 170 -22.72 -7.96 28.52
C ARG A 170 -23.34 -6.74 29.21
N GLU A 171 -24.55 -6.92 29.73
CA GLU A 171 -25.45 -5.87 30.24
C GLU A 171 -25.06 -5.27 31.61
N THR A 172 -23.77 -5.00 31.85
CA THR A 172 -23.30 -4.46 33.14
C THR A 172 -22.64 -3.09 33.00
N GLU A 173 -22.68 -2.30 34.07
CA GLU A 173 -22.07 -0.98 34.17
C GLU A 173 -20.64 -0.97 33.59
N ILE A 174 -20.38 -0.03 32.68
CA ILE A 174 -19.12 0.05 31.91
C ILE A 174 -17.95 0.24 32.89
N SER A 175 -17.16 -0.79 33.11
CA SER A 175 -15.93 -0.70 33.89
C SER A 175 -14.87 0.16 33.16
N GLU A 176 -13.84 0.62 33.86
CA GLU A 176 -12.69 1.30 33.22
C GLU A 176 -11.99 0.43 32.16
N GLU A 177 -12.06 -0.90 32.28
CA GLU A 177 -11.55 -1.84 31.28
C GLU A 177 -12.45 -1.91 30.04
N ASP A 178 -13.77 -1.84 30.22
CA ASP A 178 -14.73 -1.78 29.11
C ASP A 178 -14.58 -0.50 28.29
N LYS A 179 -14.21 0.64 28.91
CA LYS A 179 -13.94 1.89 28.19
C LYS A 179 -12.73 1.80 27.24
N LYS A 180 -11.72 0.97 27.56
CA LYS A 180 -10.53 0.79 26.69
C LYS A 180 -10.86 0.04 25.40
N THR A 181 -11.84 -0.85 25.47
CA THR A 181 -12.28 -1.63 24.31
C THR A 181 -13.14 -0.82 23.32
N GLN A 182 -13.59 0.38 23.73
CA GLN A 182 -14.43 1.29 22.92
C GLN A 182 -13.64 2.22 21.98
N PHE A 183 -12.30 2.25 22.06
CA PHE A 183 -11.48 3.16 21.23
C PHE A 183 -11.43 2.76 19.76
N TRP A 184 -11.80 1.52 19.42
CA TRP A 184 -11.61 0.97 18.09
C TRP A 184 -12.13 1.85 16.94
N PRO A 185 -13.21 2.67 17.01
CA PRO A 185 -13.62 3.57 15.93
C PRO A 185 -12.64 4.72 15.65
N LEU A 186 -11.87 5.15 16.66
CA LEU A 186 -10.96 6.29 16.61
C LEU A 186 -9.51 5.92 16.31
N ILE A 187 -9.17 4.64 16.29
CA ILE A 187 -7.79 4.19 16.08
C ILE A 187 -7.41 4.38 14.61
N LYS A 188 -6.27 5.04 14.40
CA LYS A 188 -5.62 5.20 13.10
C LYS A 188 -4.71 4.00 12.85
N ASN A 189 -3.65 3.88 13.62
CA ASN A 189 -2.67 2.80 13.53
C ASN A 189 -2.06 2.50 14.90
N VAL A 190 -1.50 1.31 15.03
CA VAL A 190 -0.73 0.88 16.20
C VAL A 190 0.70 0.64 15.75
N GLU A 191 1.66 1.29 16.38
CA GLU A 191 3.08 1.02 16.22
C GLU A 191 3.57 0.21 17.40
N VAL A 192 4.25 -0.90 17.12
CA VAL A 192 4.82 -1.80 18.11
C VAL A 192 6.32 -1.89 17.87
N THR A 193 7.09 -1.64 18.91
CA THR A 193 8.54 -1.77 18.92
C THR A 193 8.94 -2.91 19.86
N LEU A 194 9.41 -3.98 19.25
CA LEU A 194 9.96 -5.12 19.96
C LEU A 194 11.42 -4.83 20.37
N PRO A 195 11.89 -5.44 21.47
CA PRO A 195 13.32 -5.51 21.76
C PRO A 195 14.10 -6.17 20.62
N ARG A 196 15.43 -6.11 20.71
CA ARG A 196 16.33 -6.71 19.74
C ARG A 196 15.94 -8.18 19.49
N SER A 197 15.80 -8.53 18.22
CA SER A 197 15.41 -9.85 17.75
C SER A 197 16.51 -10.44 16.88
N ASP A 198 16.77 -11.74 17.02
CA ASP A 198 17.72 -12.45 16.16
C ASP A 198 17.08 -12.89 14.84
N VAL A 199 15.73 -12.91 14.77
CA VAL A 199 14.99 -13.36 13.59
C VAL A 199 14.61 -12.23 12.65
N ILE A 200 14.48 -11.01 13.16
CA ILE A 200 14.08 -9.83 12.38
C ILE A 200 15.16 -8.75 12.49
N PRO A 201 15.74 -8.30 11.36
CA PRO A 201 16.74 -7.24 11.38
C PRO A 201 16.14 -5.90 11.84
N GLU A 202 16.93 -5.15 12.60
CA GLU A 202 16.62 -3.76 13.01
C GLU A 202 16.41 -2.90 11.75
N GLY A 203 15.30 -2.15 11.70
CA GLY A 203 14.94 -1.35 10.53
C GLY A 203 14.06 -2.04 9.49
N VAL A 204 13.61 -3.28 9.74
CA VAL A 204 12.43 -3.84 9.04
C VAL A 204 11.16 -3.47 9.80
N ILE A 205 10.15 -3.04 9.05
CA ILE A 205 8.80 -2.78 9.57
C ILE A 205 7.82 -3.72 8.86
N PHE A 206 7.18 -4.59 9.63
CA PHE A 206 6.03 -5.36 9.14
C PHE A 206 4.77 -4.55 9.31
N MET A 207 3.96 -4.46 8.25
CA MET A 207 2.64 -3.85 8.30
C MET A 207 1.58 -4.93 8.15
N ASP A 208 0.86 -5.25 9.24
CA ASP A 208 -0.39 -6.02 9.15
C ASP A 208 -1.49 -5.06 8.65
N ILE A 209 -1.78 -5.13 7.35
CA ILE A 209 -2.75 -4.26 6.71
C ILE A 209 -4.12 -4.95 6.85
N PRO A 210 -5.08 -4.36 7.57
CA PRO A 210 -6.39 -4.98 7.76
C PRO A 210 -7.03 -5.26 6.40
N GLY A 211 -7.77 -6.37 6.31
CA GLY A 211 -8.48 -6.71 5.08
C GLY A 211 -9.62 -5.72 4.79
N THR A 212 -10.20 -5.81 3.60
CA THR A 212 -11.29 -4.95 3.08
C THR A 212 -12.63 -5.02 3.86
N GLY A 213 -12.63 -5.49 5.11
CA GLY A 213 -13.82 -5.73 5.93
C GLY A 213 -14.01 -4.78 7.11
N ASP A 214 -13.25 -3.68 7.18
CA ASP A 214 -13.40 -2.63 8.18
C ASP A 214 -13.98 -1.36 7.51
N PHE A 215 -15.16 -0.94 7.97
CA PHE A 215 -16.07 -0.04 7.26
C PHE A 215 -15.89 1.44 7.56
N ASN A 216 -14.74 1.85 8.09
CA ASN A 216 -14.40 3.26 8.27
C ASN A 216 -13.85 3.81 6.94
N SER A 217 -14.45 4.87 6.38
CA SER A 217 -14.05 5.46 5.09
C SER A 217 -12.56 5.82 5.05
N LYS A 218 -12.05 6.31 6.18
CA LYS A 218 -10.66 6.70 6.33
C LYS A 218 -9.73 5.50 6.36
N ARG A 219 -10.16 4.39 6.94
CA ARG A 219 -9.34 3.16 6.95
C ARG A 219 -9.20 2.57 5.55
N ASP A 220 -10.21 2.73 4.70
CA ASP A 220 -10.13 2.34 3.29
C ASP A 220 -9.13 3.20 2.49
N ALA A 221 -9.01 4.50 2.81
CA ALA A 221 -7.95 5.35 2.27
C ALA A 221 -6.57 5.00 2.86
N MET A 222 -6.52 4.68 4.16
CA MET A 222 -5.28 4.40 4.87
C MET A 222 -4.59 3.13 4.38
N TRP A 223 -5.30 2.05 4.03
CA TRP A 223 -4.59 0.88 3.53
C TRP A 223 -3.93 1.14 2.16
N LYS A 224 -4.57 1.92 1.27
CA LYS A 224 -3.96 2.37 0.00
C LYS A 224 -2.71 3.21 0.24
N GLU A 225 -2.75 4.10 1.23
CA GLU A 225 -1.57 4.88 1.63
C GLU A 225 -0.44 3.97 2.16
N ASN A 226 -0.77 3.00 3.02
CA ASN A 226 0.22 2.11 3.63
C ASN A 226 0.79 1.08 2.64
N ILE A 227 -0.01 0.51 1.75
CA ILE A 227 0.46 -0.45 0.75
C ILE A 227 1.43 0.22 -0.25
N ASN A 228 1.23 1.49 -0.58
CA ASN A 228 2.12 2.25 -1.47
C ASN A 228 3.47 2.61 -0.82
N LYS A 229 3.54 2.66 0.52
CA LYS A 229 4.78 2.81 1.30
C LYS A 229 5.58 1.51 1.42
N CYS A 230 4.99 0.36 1.07
CA CYS A 230 5.66 -0.92 1.20
C CYS A 230 6.77 -1.09 0.17
N SER A 231 7.95 -1.54 0.62
CA SER A 231 9.05 -1.98 -0.24
C SER A 231 8.78 -3.37 -0.81
N VAL A 232 8.07 -4.21 -0.04
CA VAL A 232 7.64 -5.56 -0.43
C VAL A 232 6.17 -5.75 -0.06
N ILE A 233 5.39 -6.35 -0.95
CA ILE A 233 3.98 -6.69 -0.70
C ILE A 233 3.81 -8.21 -0.68
N TRP A 234 3.26 -8.74 0.41
CA TRP A 234 2.81 -10.12 0.49
C TRP A 234 1.29 -10.17 0.42
N VAL A 235 0.77 -10.76 -0.66
CA VAL A 235 -0.66 -11.03 -0.81
C VAL A 235 -0.98 -12.31 -0.07
N VAL A 236 -1.60 -12.20 1.10
CA VAL A 236 -1.86 -13.32 2.02
C VAL A 236 -3.27 -13.86 1.80
N ASN A 237 -3.38 -15.16 1.49
CA ASN A 237 -4.65 -15.86 1.38
C ASN A 237 -4.57 -17.22 2.09
N SER A 238 -5.66 -17.70 2.66
CA SER A 238 -5.71 -19.08 3.15
C SER A 238 -5.75 -20.06 1.98
N PHE A 239 -5.22 -21.26 2.19
CA PHE A 239 -5.09 -22.29 1.16
C PHE A 239 -6.45 -22.62 0.50
N GLU A 240 -7.50 -22.78 1.30
CA GLU A 240 -8.89 -22.98 0.87
C GLU A 240 -9.38 -21.87 -0.09
N ARG A 241 -8.96 -20.62 0.13
CA ARG A 241 -9.40 -19.46 -0.66
C ARG A 241 -8.59 -19.26 -1.93
N ILE A 242 -7.35 -19.73 -1.96
CA ILE A 242 -6.49 -19.69 -3.14
C ILE A 242 -7.03 -20.62 -4.24
N GLN A 243 -7.69 -21.71 -3.86
CA GLN A 243 -8.30 -22.61 -4.82
C GLN A 243 -9.59 -22.03 -5.44
N GLY A 244 -10.32 -21.16 -4.73
CA GLY A 244 -11.50 -20.47 -5.26
C GLY A 244 -11.16 -19.30 -6.19
N GLU A 245 -11.75 -19.25 -7.39
CA GLU A 245 -11.27 -18.41 -8.52
C GLU A 245 -11.29 -16.89 -8.30
N LYS A 246 -12.30 -16.30 -7.63
CA LYS A 246 -12.57 -14.85 -7.81
C LYS A 246 -11.93 -13.89 -6.80
N ASN A 247 -11.75 -14.29 -5.54
CA ASN A 247 -11.40 -13.32 -4.49
C ASN A 247 -9.90 -13.06 -4.36
N HIS A 248 -9.07 -14.10 -4.50
CA HIS A 248 -7.61 -13.95 -4.40
C HIS A 248 -7.05 -13.18 -5.61
N GLU A 249 -7.65 -13.31 -6.80
CA GLU A 249 -7.27 -12.55 -7.99
C GLU A 249 -7.51 -11.04 -7.84
N LYS A 250 -8.62 -10.64 -7.20
CA LYS A 250 -8.88 -9.21 -6.89
C LYS A 250 -7.79 -8.63 -5.98
N LEU A 251 -7.45 -9.33 -4.90
CA LEU A 251 -6.39 -8.88 -3.98
C LEU A 251 -5.02 -8.81 -4.67
N LEU A 252 -4.72 -9.78 -5.53
CA LEU A 252 -3.51 -9.78 -6.31
C LEU A 252 -3.47 -8.58 -7.28
N SER A 253 -4.59 -8.27 -7.94
CA SER A 253 -4.72 -7.10 -8.80
C SER A 253 -4.44 -5.80 -8.05
N GLU A 254 -5.00 -5.62 -6.85
CA GLU A 254 -4.76 -4.45 -6.00
C GLU A 254 -3.29 -4.37 -5.55
N GLY A 255 -2.69 -5.51 -5.15
CA GLY A 255 -1.25 -5.57 -4.85
C GLY A 255 -0.37 -5.19 -6.06
N MET A 256 -0.76 -5.60 -7.27
CA MET A 256 -0.07 -5.24 -8.51
C MET A 256 -0.22 -3.76 -8.86
N LYS A 257 -1.36 -3.14 -8.55
CA LYS A 257 -1.53 -1.68 -8.72
C LYS A 257 -0.63 -0.91 -7.75
N ALA A 258 -0.54 -1.36 -6.51
CA ALA A 258 0.39 -0.79 -5.53
C ALA A 258 1.86 -1.01 -5.97
N PHE A 259 2.16 -2.13 -6.62
CA PHE A 259 3.47 -2.36 -7.25
C PHE A 259 3.76 -1.37 -8.38
N GLN A 260 2.76 -1.11 -9.24
CA GLN A 260 2.91 -0.17 -10.35
C GLN A 260 3.04 1.28 -9.91
N SER A 261 2.30 1.69 -8.89
CA SER A 261 2.26 3.10 -8.47
C SER A 261 3.23 3.44 -7.33
N GLY A 262 3.48 2.51 -6.40
CA GLY A 262 4.23 2.77 -5.16
C GLY A 262 5.73 2.52 -5.25
N MET A 263 6.36 2.45 -4.06
CA MET A 263 7.80 2.19 -3.86
C MET A 263 8.17 0.70 -3.88
N CYS A 264 7.19 -0.16 -4.15
CA CYS A 264 7.32 -1.60 -4.04
C CYS A 264 8.27 -2.15 -5.13
N ARG A 265 9.20 -3.00 -4.70
CA ARG A 265 10.21 -3.64 -5.56
C ARG A 265 9.97 -5.14 -5.74
N ASP A 266 9.20 -5.76 -4.84
CA ASP A 266 8.91 -7.19 -4.88
C ASP A 266 7.50 -7.49 -4.36
N ILE A 267 6.87 -8.51 -4.93
CA ILE A 267 5.54 -8.99 -4.56
C ILE A 267 5.51 -10.52 -4.54
N ALA A 268 4.86 -11.11 -3.54
CA ALA A 268 4.67 -12.55 -3.45
C ALA A 268 3.27 -12.92 -2.98
N LEU A 269 2.78 -14.09 -3.41
CA LEU A 269 1.57 -14.71 -2.87
C LEU A 269 1.97 -15.62 -1.70
N VAL A 270 1.35 -15.43 -0.54
CA VAL A 270 1.58 -16.26 0.65
C VAL A 270 0.30 -17.03 0.97
N ALA A 271 0.35 -18.34 0.74
CA ALA A 271 -0.72 -19.29 1.00
C ALA A 271 -0.63 -19.82 2.43
N THR A 272 -1.45 -19.30 3.35
CA THR A 272 -1.46 -19.71 4.76
C THR A 272 -2.37 -20.92 4.99
N LYS A 273 -2.28 -21.53 6.18
CA LYS A 273 -3.05 -22.73 6.55
C LYS A 273 -2.77 -23.90 5.60
N SER A 274 -1.52 -24.01 5.13
CA SER A 274 -1.10 -25.12 4.28
C SER A 274 -1.14 -26.47 5.00
N ASP A 275 -1.33 -26.50 6.31
CA ASP A 275 -1.57 -27.71 7.11
C ASP A 275 -3.01 -28.23 7.09
N SER A 276 -3.96 -27.43 6.58
CA SER A 276 -5.37 -27.83 6.48
C SER A 276 -5.56 -28.70 5.25
N LEU A 277 -5.70 -30.02 5.46
CA LEU A 277 -5.95 -31.02 4.44
C LEU A 277 -6.75 -32.17 5.05
N ASP A 278 -7.78 -32.65 4.34
CA ASP A 278 -8.40 -33.94 4.62
C ASP A 278 -7.76 -35.00 3.71
N LEU A 279 -7.20 -36.05 4.32
CA LEU A 279 -6.43 -37.06 3.59
C LEU A 279 -7.31 -37.88 2.64
N GLU A 280 -8.55 -38.17 3.02
CA GLU A 280 -9.45 -39.00 2.22
C GLU A 280 -10.07 -38.21 1.07
N GLU A 281 -10.42 -36.93 1.30
CA GLU A 281 -10.81 -36.00 0.23
C GLU A 281 -9.67 -35.85 -0.79
N TYR A 282 -8.45 -35.58 -0.31
CA TYR A 282 -7.29 -35.43 -1.18
C TYR A 282 -7.01 -36.69 -2.02
N LYS A 283 -7.06 -37.89 -1.41
CA LYS A 283 -6.89 -39.16 -2.13
C LYS A 283 -7.93 -39.35 -3.24
N ARG A 284 -9.18 -38.93 -3.03
CA ARG A 284 -10.25 -39.03 -4.03
C ARG A 284 -10.05 -38.05 -5.18
N GLU A 285 -9.58 -36.83 -4.90
CA GLU A 285 -9.37 -35.80 -5.92
C GLU A 285 -8.06 -35.99 -6.71
N ARG A 286 -7.08 -36.68 -6.12
CA ARG A 286 -5.78 -36.96 -6.71
C ARG A 286 -5.90 -37.89 -7.92
N LYS A 287 -6.03 -37.30 -9.11
CA LYS A 287 -6.09 -38.03 -10.40
C LYS A 287 -4.69 -38.28 -10.97
N GLY A 288 -4.45 -39.50 -11.48
CA GLY A 288 -3.34 -39.79 -12.41
C GLY A 288 -1.94 -39.97 -11.82
N LYS A 289 -1.79 -40.28 -10.52
CA LYS A 289 -0.49 -40.60 -9.91
C LYS A 289 -0.46 -42.02 -9.33
N ASN A 290 0.53 -42.82 -9.77
CA ASN A 290 0.68 -44.23 -9.39
C ASN A 290 1.34 -44.43 -8.01
N THR A 291 1.98 -43.41 -7.43
CA THR A 291 2.58 -43.50 -6.09
C THR A 291 1.50 -43.41 -5.02
N PRO A 292 1.31 -44.42 -4.16
CA PRO A 292 0.33 -44.33 -3.08
C PRO A 292 0.78 -43.30 -2.03
N ILE A 293 -0.12 -42.41 -1.62
CA ILE A 293 0.10 -41.52 -0.48
C ILE A 293 -0.58 -42.14 0.74
N THR A 294 0.23 -42.47 1.75
CA THR A 294 -0.21 -43.20 2.93
C THR A 294 -0.46 -42.30 4.13
N ASN A 295 0.26 -41.19 4.24
CA ASN A 295 0.19 -40.28 5.38
C ASN A 295 -0.18 -38.85 4.96
N GLU A 296 -0.60 -38.05 5.94
CA GLU A 296 -1.06 -36.68 5.75
C GLU A 296 0.09 -35.71 5.42
N HIS A 297 1.29 -35.95 5.96
CA HIS A 297 2.49 -35.15 5.71
C HIS A 297 2.83 -35.10 4.20
N ASP A 298 2.96 -36.27 3.58
CA ASP A 298 3.30 -36.39 2.15
C ASP A 298 2.19 -35.83 1.27
N ALA A 299 0.93 -35.98 1.70
CA ALA A 299 -0.23 -35.36 1.04
C ALA A 299 -0.14 -33.83 1.06
N ILE A 300 0.22 -33.25 2.20
CA ILE A 300 0.39 -31.79 2.35
C ILE A 300 1.53 -31.31 1.46
N LEU A 301 2.70 -31.96 1.49
CA LEU A 301 3.85 -31.56 0.67
C LEU A 301 3.54 -31.64 -0.83
N GLU A 302 2.95 -32.73 -1.29
CA GLU A 302 2.60 -32.90 -2.71
C GLU A 302 1.61 -31.83 -3.17
N ARG A 303 0.57 -31.55 -2.37
CA ARG A 303 -0.42 -30.51 -2.69
C ARG A 303 0.18 -29.11 -2.67
N ASN A 304 1.03 -28.81 -1.69
CA ASN A 304 1.69 -27.52 -1.56
C ASN A 304 2.54 -27.22 -2.79
N GLU A 305 3.30 -28.20 -3.28
CA GLU A 305 4.12 -28.05 -4.48
C GLU A 305 3.25 -27.85 -5.74
N MET A 306 2.17 -28.64 -5.90
CA MET A 306 1.24 -28.44 -7.01
C MET A 306 0.61 -27.03 -7.01
N VAL A 307 0.20 -26.52 -5.84
CA VAL A 307 -0.38 -25.17 -5.74
C VAL A 307 0.67 -24.10 -6.02
N LYS A 308 1.90 -24.27 -5.54
CA LYS A 308 3.02 -23.37 -5.87
C LYS A 308 3.25 -23.30 -7.37
N GLU A 309 3.34 -24.42 -8.06
CA GLU A 309 3.55 -24.43 -9.51
C GLU A 309 2.39 -23.75 -10.27
N GLN A 310 1.15 -24.12 -9.95
CA GLN A 310 -0.04 -23.59 -10.61
C GLN A 310 -0.18 -22.09 -10.37
N LYS A 311 -0.08 -21.65 -9.11
CA LYS A 311 -0.28 -20.25 -8.75
C LYS A 311 0.91 -19.38 -9.11
N SER A 312 2.14 -19.91 -9.13
CA SER A 312 3.29 -19.19 -9.67
C SER A 312 3.08 -18.84 -11.14
N LYS A 313 2.52 -19.76 -11.95
CA LYS A 313 2.15 -19.46 -13.35
C LYS A 313 1.08 -18.36 -13.44
N VAL A 314 0.08 -18.36 -12.56
CA VAL A 314 -0.97 -17.33 -12.52
C VAL A 314 -0.38 -15.96 -12.15
N VAL A 315 0.38 -15.88 -11.06
CA VAL A 315 1.03 -14.65 -10.61
C VAL A 315 1.97 -14.13 -11.69
N LYS A 316 2.79 -15.01 -12.27
CA LYS A 316 3.73 -14.66 -13.35
C LYS A 316 3.01 -14.09 -14.58
N ARG A 317 1.97 -14.75 -15.08
CA ARG A 317 1.17 -14.25 -16.22
C ARG A 317 0.54 -12.89 -15.92
N SER A 318 0.06 -12.68 -14.71
CA SER A 318 -0.55 -11.41 -14.31
C SER A 318 0.49 -10.29 -14.21
N LEU A 319 1.71 -10.60 -13.75
CA LEU A 319 2.84 -9.67 -13.77
C LEU A 319 3.30 -9.37 -15.21
N GLU A 320 3.42 -10.38 -16.08
CA GLU A 320 3.81 -10.22 -17.49
C GLU A 320 2.84 -9.37 -18.32
N LYS A 321 1.56 -9.27 -17.91
CA LYS A 321 0.60 -8.35 -18.54
C LYS A 321 0.88 -6.89 -18.23
N LYS A 322 1.50 -6.61 -17.09
CA LYS A 322 1.70 -5.25 -16.57
C LYS A 322 3.15 -4.79 -16.61
N LEU A 323 4.08 -5.74 -16.59
CA LEU A 323 5.50 -5.48 -16.42
C LEU A 323 6.32 -6.03 -17.59
N PRO A 324 7.47 -5.39 -17.89
CA PRO A 324 8.44 -5.90 -18.85
C PRO A 324 8.90 -7.32 -18.51
N SER A 325 9.07 -8.19 -19.51
CA SER A 325 9.46 -9.61 -19.34
C SER A 325 10.78 -9.84 -18.58
N ASN A 326 11.69 -8.87 -18.61
CA ASN A 326 12.99 -8.91 -17.94
C ASN A 326 12.98 -8.27 -16.54
N SER A 327 11.82 -8.00 -15.94
CA SER A 327 11.72 -7.45 -14.58
C SER A 327 12.24 -8.44 -13.53
N GLU A 328 12.96 -7.98 -12.50
CA GLU A 328 13.60 -8.87 -11.50
C GLU A 328 12.59 -9.74 -10.76
N VAL A 329 11.41 -9.18 -10.46
CA VAL A 329 10.30 -9.92 -9.83
C VAL A 329 9.85 -11.13 -10.68
N LEU A 330 9.97 -11.08 -12.00
CA LEU A 330 9.64 -12.20 -12.90
C LEU A 330 10.75 -13.27 -12.96
N GLN A 331 11.97 -12.93 -12.52
CA GLN A 331 13.14 -13.81 -12.48
C GLN A 331 13.32 -14.48 -11.12
N LYS A 332 12.54 -14.08 -10.10
CA LYS A 332 12.60 -14.64 -8.77
C LYS A 332 12.24 -16.13 -8.78
N ALA A 333 12.95 -16.89 -7.94
CA ALA A 333 12.73 -18.34 -7.79
C ALA A 333 11.33 -18.67 -7.25
N ASP A 334 10.87 -17.92 -6.25
CA ASP A 334 9.59 -18.16 -5.57
C ASP A 334 8.65 -16.95 -5.67
N LEU A 335 7.56 -17.10 -6.42
CA LEU A 335 6.44 -16.15 -6.42
C LEU A 335 5.35 -16.54 -5.41
N VAL A 336 5.38 -17.78 -4.93
CA VAL A 336 4.37 -18.35 -4.04
C VAL A 336 5.03 -19.10 -2.89
N TYR A 337 4.60 -18.81 -1.67
CA TYR A 337 5.02 -19.50 -0.45
C TYR A 337 3.83 -20.23 0.17
N THR A 338 4.01 -21.46 0.63
CA THR A 338 2.95 -22.26 1.27
C THR A 338 3.24 -22.44 2.76
N VAL A 339 2.68 -21.56 3.58
CA VAL A 339 3.07 -21.43 4.98
C VAL A 339 2.07 -22.04 5.96
N SER A 340 2.61 -22.71 6.98
CA SER A 340 1.83 -23.15 8.14
C SER A 340 2.36 -22.55 9.43
N ALA A 341 1.70 -21.50 9.90
CA ALA A 341 2.03 -20.92 11.20
C ALA A 341 1.66 -21.84 12.38
N ARG A 342 0.65 -22.72 12.21
CA ARG A 342 0.24 -23.66 13.27
C ARG A 342 1.28 -24.77 13.44
N GLU A 343 1.68 -25.40 12.34
CA GLU A 343 2.68 -26.48 12.40
C GLU A 343 4.07 -25.97 12.76
N TYR A 344 4.40 -24.70 12.49
CA TYR A 344 5.64 -24.09 12.97
C TYR A 344 5.80 -24.17 14.51
N TRP A 345 4.68 -24.06 15.24
CA TRP A 345 4.66 -24.17 16.70
C TRP A 345 4.39 -25.60 17.19
N GLN A 346 3.54 -26.36 16.49
CA GLN A 346 3.09 -27.69 16.94
C GLN A 346 4.00 -28.84 16.49
N GLY A 347 4.57 -28.75 15.29
CA GLY A 347 5.45 -29.78 14.72
C GLY A 347 4.81 -31.16 14.58
N LYS A 348 3.49 -31.24 14.36
CA LYS A 348 2.75 -32.52 14.33
C LYS A 348 2.75 -33.14 12.94
N LYS A 349 2.49 -32.31 11.93
CA LYS A 349 2.33 -32.71 10.53
C LYS A 349 3.45 -32.24 9.63
N LEU A 350 4.17 -31.19 10.00
CA LEU A 350 5.27 -30.60 9.22
C LEU A 350 6.41 -30.22 10.16
N SER A 351 7.65 -30.38 9.68
CA SER A 351 8.83 -29.78 10.31
C SER A 351 8.82 -28.25 10.20
N LYS A 352 9.68 -27.57 10.98
CA LYS A 352 9.78 -26.10 10.94
C LYS A 352 10.20 -25.61 9.55
N GLU A 353 11.09 -26.32 8.88
CA GLU A 353 11.59 -26.01 7.54
C GLU A 353 10.47 -26.14 6.49
N GLU A 354 9.68 -27.21 6.57
CA GLU A 354 8.55 -27.48 5.67
C GLU A 354 7.39 -26.49 5.83
N THR A 355 7.32 -25.77 6.95
CA THR A 355 6.32 -24.70 7.14
C THR A 355 6.64 -23.42 6.34
N GLU A 356 7.83 -23.33 5.75
CA GLU A 356 8.34 -22.19 4.99
C GLU A 356 8.44 -20.85 5.75
N ILE A 357 8.10 -20.81 7.03
CA ILE A 357 8.36 -19.65 7.89
C ILE A 357 9.86 -19.30 7.93
N PRO A 358 10.79 -20.28 8.08
CA PRO A 358 12.23 -19.99 7.97
C PRO A 358 12.64 -19.44 6.60
N LYS A 359 12.05 -19.95 5.51
CA LYS A 359 12.30 -19.50 4.13
C LYS A 359 11.87 -18.04 3.93
N LEU A 360 10.73 -17.63 4.50
CA LEU A 360 10.30 -16.24 4.51
C LEU A 360 11.27 -15.34 5.30
N ARG A 361 11.74 -15.79 6.47
CA ARG A 361 12.75 -15.05 7.26
C ARG A 361 14.06 -14.89 6.48
N GLU A 362 14.54 -15.93 5.82
CA GLU A 362 15.74 -15.87 4.98
C GLU A 362 15.58 -14.85 3.84
N TYR A 363 14.40 -14.85 3.19
CA TYR A 363 14.06 -13.86 2.18
C TYR A 363 14.10 -12.43 2.74
N ILE A 364 13.51 -12.19 3.92
CA ILE A 364 13.53 -10.87 4.59
C ILE A 364 14.98 -10.41 4.80
N TRP A 365 15.84 -11.29 5.31
CA TRP A 365 17.26 -10.99 5.53
C TRP A 365 17.99 -10.66 4.23
N LYS A 366 17.82 -11.48 3.19
CA LYS A 366 18.44 -11.24 1.87
C LYS A 366 18.03 -9.88 1.30
N PHE A 367 16.73 -9.58 1.32
CA PHE A 367 16.19 -8.32 0.81
C PHE A 367 16.66 -7.12 1.64
N TYR A 368 16.62 -7.23 2.98
CA TYR A 368 17.10 -6.19 3.89
C TYR A 368 18.58 -5.87 3.65
N VAL A 369 19.44 -6.90 3.57
CA VAL A 369 20.88 -6.70 3.34
C VAL A 369 21.14 -6.04 2.00
N SER A 370 20.44 -6.44 0.92
CA SER A 370 20.60 -5.81 -0.39
C SER A 370 20.20 -4.33 -0.36
N GLU A 371 19.08 -4.00 0.28
CA GLU A 371 18.57 -2.62 0.35
C GLU A 371 19.48 -1.73 1.23
N LYS A 372 19.87 -2.21 2.41
CA LYS A 372 20.76 -1.45 3.29
C LYS A 372 22.15 -1.28 2.71
N ARG A 373 22.67 -2.28 1.99
CA ARG A 373 23.94 -2.14 1.27
C ARG A 373 23.86 -1.01 0.23
N LYS A 374 22.77 -0.93 -0.53
CA LYS A 374 22.55 0.16 -1.49
C LYS A 374 22.49 1.52 -0.79
N MET A 375 21.69 1.65 0.27
CA MET A 375 21.59 2.89 1.06
C MET A 375 22.93 3.31 1.68
N LEU A 376 23.72 2.37 2.19
CA LEU A 376 25.04 2.64 2.77
C LEU A 376 26.01 3.14 1.69
N ILE A 377 26.01 2.53 0.51
CA ILE A 377 26.83 2.98 -0.62
C ILE A 377 26.47 4.43 -0.98
N ASP A 378 25.18 4.74 -1.10
CA ASP A 378 24.71 6.10 -1.41
C ASP A 378 25.14 7.12 -0.32
N TYR A 379 25.05 6.73 0.96
CA TYR A 379 25.46 7.58 2.09
C TYR A 379 26.97 7.83 2.12
N VAL A 380 27.78 6.78 1.94
CA VAL A 380 29.24 6.91 1.90
C VAL A 380 29.66 7.76 0.70
N GLN A 381 28.98 7.63 -0.44
CA GLN A 381 29.19 8.51 -1.59
C GLN A 381 28.90 9.98 -1.23
N GLU A 382 27.79 10.30 -0.55
CA GLU A 382 27.50 11.68 -0.11
C GLU A 382 28.57 12.21 0.87
N ALA A 383 29.01 11.41 1.83
CA ALA A 383 30.06 11.80 2.77
C ALA A 383 31.39 12.07 2.05
N LEU A 384 31.76 11.22 1.08
CA LEU A 384 32.95 11.40 0.25
C LEU A 384 32.87 12.70 -0.57
N VAL A 385 31.73 13.00 -1.17
CA VAL A 385 31.49 14.26 -1.91
C VAL A 385 31.75 15.47 -1.02
N ILE A 386 31.21 15.46 0.21
CA ILE A 386 31.38 16.55 1.17
C ILE A 386 32.85 16.68 1.58
N PHE A 387 33.53 15.57 1.83
CA PHE A 387 34.95 15.59 2.19
C PHE A 387 35.81 16.16 1.06
N LYS A 388 35.57 15.75 -0.19
CA LYS A 388 36.25 16.30 -1.36
C LYS A 388 35.94 17.77 -1.57
N LEU A 389 34.72 18.23 -1.28
CA LEU A 389 34.40 19.65 -1.32
C LEU A 389 35.25 20.45 -0.32
N ILE A 390 35.40 19.94 0.90
CA ILE A 390 36.23 20.57 1.95
C ILE A 390 37.70 20.61 1.52
N GLN A 391 38.24 19.50 1.00
CA GLN A 391 39.59 19.45 0.46
C GLN A 391 39.78 20.49 -0.65
N ASN A 392 38.84 20.58 -1.59
CA ASN A 392 38.89 21.57 -2.67
C ASN A 392 38.89 23.02 -2.18
N LEU A 393 38.11 23.34 -1.14
CA LEU A 393 38.09 24.69 -0.55
C LEU A 393 39.44 25.08 0.08
N SER A 394 40.26 24.11 0.48
CA SER A 394 41.60 24.35 1.04
C SER A 394 42.65 24.73 -0.02
N PHE A 395 42.43 24.39 -1.30
CA PHE A 395 43.32 24.70 -2.42
C PHE A 395 42.85 25.97 -3.16
N ASN A 396 43.15 27.14 -2.59
CA ASN A 396 42.95 28.44 -3.26
C ASN A 396 44.14 28.75 -4.17
N GLN A 397 43.92 28.85 -5.50
CA GLN A 397 44.77 29.64 -6.40
C GLN A 397 44.12 29.89 -7.78
N ASP A 398 44.39 31.11 -8.27
CA ASP A 398 44.17 31.81 -9.57
C ASP A 398 42.80 31.87 -10.26
N LYS A 399 42.37 33.13 -10.51
CA LYS A 399 40.99 33.50 -10.90
C LYS A 399 40.72 33.61 -12.41
N GLN A 400 41.74 33.79 -13.27
CA GLN A 400 41.52 34.12 -14.69
C GLN A 400 41.36 32.90 -15.61
N HIS A 401 42.28 31.91 -15.56
CA HIS A 401 42.16 30.66 -16.35
C HIS A 401 40.97 29.78 -15.94
N LEU A 402 40.49 29.94 -14.70
CA LEU A 402 39.33 29.25 -14.14
C LEU A 402 38.02 29.69 -14.81
N HIS A 403 37.92 30.96 -15.22
CA HIS A 403 36.66 31.54 -15.70
C HIS A 403 36.26 31.02 -17.09
N VAL A 404 37.24 30.85 -17.99
CA VAL A 404 37.04 30.31 -19.35
C VAL A 404 36.66 28.82 -19.31
N LYS A 405 37.37 28.01 -18.49
CA LYS A 405 37.06 26.59 -18.30
C LYS A 405 35.68 26.37 -17.67
N LYS A 406 35.30 27.20 -16.69
CA LYS A 406 33.97 27.18 -16.07
C LYS A 406 32.86 27.45 -17.08
N LYS A 407 33.06 28.41 -18.00
CA LYS A 407 32.07 28.72 -19.04
C LYS A 407 31.89 27.54 -20.01
N ILE A 408 32.99 26.96 -20.51
CA ILE A 408 32.95 25.80 -21.42
C ILE A 408 32.24 24.61 -20.76
N LEU A 409 32.56 24.29 -19.51
CA LEU A 409 31.94 23.18 -18.79
C LEU A 409 30.45 23.45 -18.54
N LYS A 410 30.08 24.68 -18.15
CA LYS A 410 28.69 25.07 -17.97
C LYS A 410 27.90 24.95 -19.27
N ASP A 411 28.42 25.46 -20.38
CA ASP A 411 27.75 25.42 -21.68
C ASP A 411 27.57 23.96 -22.15
N PHE A 412 28.57 23.10 -21.91
CA PHE A 412 28.46 21.66 -22.17
C PHE A 412 27.38 20.99 -21.32
N ILE A 413 27.38 21.19 -20.01
CA ILE A 413 26.39 20.60 -19.10
C ILE A 413 24.99 21.07 -19.46
N MET A 414 24.80 22.37 -19.74
CA MET A 414 23.51 22.91 -20.20
C MET A 414 23.07 22.26 -21.52
N GLY A 415 23.98 22.07 -22.47
CA GLY A 415 23.70 21.34 -23.70
C GLY A 415 23.25 19.89 -23.44
N LYS A 416 23.92 19.19 -22.52
CA LYS A 416 23.54 17.83 -22.11
C LYS A 416 22.24 17.76 -21.33
N ILE A 417 21.90 18.79 -20.55
CA ILE A 417 20.58 18.91 -19.91
C ILE A 417 19.49 19.06 -20.99
N SER A 418 19.72 19.88 -22.02
CA SER A 418 18.76 20.01 -23.14
C SER A 418 18.64 18.74 -23.97
N GLU A 419 19.71 17.95 -24.13
CA GLU A 419 19.63 16.60 -24.73
C GLU A 419 18.82 15.64 -23.85
N LEU A 420 19.09 15.63 -22.54
CA LEU A 420 18.35 14.82 -21.56
C LEU A 420 16.85 15.18 -21.57
N GLU A 421 16.51 16.46 -21.63
CA GLU A 421 15.13 16.92 -21.74
C GLU A 421 14.43 16.33 -22.97
N LYS A 422 15.08 16.37 -24.14
CA LYS A 422 14.54 15.78 -25.38
C LYS A 422 14.38 14.27 -25.27
N ASP A 423 15.30 13.58 -24.58
CA ASP A 423 15.20 12.13 -24.40
C ASP A 423 14.10 11.74 -23.40
N ILE A 424 13.89 12.54 -22.35
CA ILE A 424 12.74 12.41 -21.44
C ILE A 424 11.42 12.66 -22.19
N GLU A 425 11.36 13.67 -23.06
CA GLU A 425 10.19 13.94 -23.91
C GLU A 425 9.87 12.76 -24.82
N LYS A 426 10.87 12.12 -25.42
CA LYS A 426 10.66 10.90 -26.22
C LYS A 426 10.11 9.75 -25.37
N CYS A 427 10.61 9.59 -24.13
CA CYS A 427 10.07 8.59 -23.20
C CYS A 427 8.60 8.86 -22.91
N PHE A 428 8.22 10.09 -22.57
CA PHE A 428 6.82 10.44 -22.27
C PHE A 428 5.93 10.43 -23.51
N ALA A 429 6.45 10.73 -24.70
CA ALA A 429 5.71 10.63 -25.95
C ALA A 429 5.24 9.19 -26.24
N SER A 430 5.96 8.18 -25.75
CA SER A 430 5.54 6.77 -25.85
C SER A 430 4.26 6.44 -25.06
N MET A 431 3.79 7.33 -24.19
CA MET A 431 2.52 7.20 -23.47
C MET A 431 1.33 7.74 -24.25
N GLU A 432 1.54 8.58 -25.27
CA GLU A 432 0.46 9.29 -25.96
C GLU A 432 -0.53 8.33 -26.64
N GLN A 433 -0.01 7.36 -27.41
CA GLN A 433 -0.85 6.37 -28.09
C GLN A 433 -1.60 5.48 -27.08
N PRO A 434 -0.94 4.82 -26.09
CA PRO A 434 -1.64 4.04 -25.07
C PRO A 434 -2.71 4.81 -24.31
N LEU A 435 -2.46 6.08 -23.96
CA LEU A 435 -3.44 6.94 -23.30
C LEU A 435 -4.66 7.20 -24.19
N ASN A 436 -4.44 7.49 -25.47
CA ASN A 436 -5.55 7.72 -26.42
C ASN A 436 -6.36 6.43 -26.67
N GLU A 437 -5.70 5.29 -26.79
CA GLU A 437 -6.36 3.98 -26.86
C GLU A 437 -7.16 3.68 -25.60
N GLY A 438 -6.59 3.95 -24.42
CA GLY A 438 -7.23 3.77 -23.12
C GLY A 438 -8.48 4.64 -22.96
N VAL A 439 -8.41 5.91 -23.35
CA VAL A 439 -9.55 6.84 -23.35
C VAL A 439 -10.66 6.34 -24.28
N ASN A 440 -10.29 5.89 -25.49
CA ASN A 440 -11.26 5.33 -26.44
C ASN A 440 -11.93 4.05 -25.90
N GLU A 441 -11.18 3.18 -25.23
CA GLU A 441 -11.72 1.98 -24.61
C GLU A 441 -12.61 2.31 -23.40
N ALA A 442 -12.24 3.29 -22.59
CA ALA A 442 -13.06 3.79 -21.49
C ALA A 442 -14.41 4.32 -21.99
N LYS A 443 -14.40 5.12 -23.07
CA LYS A 443 -15.62 5.61 -23.73
C LYS A 443 -16.51 4.51 -24.31
N LYS A 444 -15.95 3.38 -24.74
CA LYS A 444 -16.73 2.24 -25.27
C LYS A 444 -17.29 1.37 -24.15
N SER A 445 -16.58 1.28 -23.03
CA SER A 445 -16.87 0.32 -21.97
C SER A 445 -17.56 0.92 -20.74
N TYR A 446 -17.60 2.25 -20.58
CA TYR A 446 -18.16 2.90 -19.38
C TYR A 446 -19.59 2.46 -19.07
N GLU A 447 -20.49 2.33 -20.05
CA GLU A 447 -21.87 1.86 -19.83
C GLU A 447 -21.92 0.42 -19.30
N LYS A 448 -20.99 -0.44 -19.75
CA LYS A 448 -20.87 -1.81 -19.23
C LYS A 448 -20.33 -1.80 -17.80
N ILE A 449 -19.35 -0.95 -17.51
CA ILE A 449 -18.77 -0.77 -16.17
C ILE A 449 -19.86 -0.25 -15.22
N MET A 450 -20.60 0.77 -15.63
CA MET A 450 -21.74 1.33 -14.91
C MET A 450 -22.80 0.28 -14.60
N ARG A 451 -23.23 -0.51 -15.60
CA ARG A 451 -24.19 -1.59 -15.37
C ARG A 451 -23.68 -2.59 -14.33
N LYS A 452 -22.39 -2.95 -14.32
CA LYS A 452 -21.86 -3.92 -13.34
C LYS A 452 -22.01 -3.48 -11.88
N PHE A 453 -21.91 -2.17 -11.58
CA PHE A 453 -22.03 -1.68 -10.20
C PHE A 453 -23.39 -1.03 -9.90
N LEU A 454 -24.16 -0.62 -10.91
CA LEU A 454 -25.50 -0.08 -10.72
C LEU A 454 -26.59 -1.15 -10.83
N THR A 455 -26.37 -2.26 -11.52
CA THR A 455 -27.40 -3.32 -11.70
C THR A 455 -26.98 -4.60 -10.99
N ARG A 456 -27.96 -5.31 -10.42
CA ARG A 456 -27.75 -6.61 -9.77
C ARG A 456 -28.80 -7.61 -10.20
N ASP A 457 -28.34 -8.82 -10.49
CA ASP A 457 -29.17 -9.96 -10.88
C ASP A 457 -29.90 -10.61 -9.69
N ARG A 458 -29.57 -10.24 -8.44
CA ARG A 458 -30.14 -10.83 -7.22
C ARG A 458 -30.58 -9.75 -6.23
N GLY A 459 -31.88 -9.42 -6.24
CA GLY A 459 -32.61 -8.76 -5.15
C GLY A 459 -32.27 -7.29 -4.86
N TYR A 460 -33.31 -6.46 -4.67
CA TYR A 460 -33.21 -5.01 -4.47
C TYR A 460 -33.07 -4.58 -2.99
N GLN A 461 -33.16 -5.51 -2.04
CA GLN A 461 -33.22 -5.20 -0.61
C GLN A 461 -31.84 -4.76 -0.08
N GLY A 462 -31.78 -3.60 0.60
CA GLY A 462 -30.57 -3.07 1.26
C GLY A 462 -29.53 -2.36 0.36
N TYR A 463 -29.47 -2.64 -0.94
CA TYR A 463 -28.41 -2.11 -1.81
C TYR A 463 -28.43 -0.58 -1.99
N HIS A 464 -29.59 0.06 -1.77
CA HIS A 464 -29.69 1.52 -1.75
C HIS A 464 -28.81 2.15 -0.67
N ARG A 465 -28.62 1.50 0.48
CA ARG A 465 -27.73 1.98 1.56
C ARG A 465 -26.28 1.88 1.15
N THR A 466 -25.90 0.78 0.53
CA THR A 466 -24.56 0.60 -0.06
C THR A 466 -24.29 1.69 -1.09
N LEU A 467 -25.23 1.96 -2.00
CA LEU A 467 -25.08 3.01 -3.00
C LEU A 467 -25.01 4.41 -2.37
N LYS A 468 -25.83 4.69 -1.35
CA LYS A 468 -25.77 5.93 -0.55
C LYS A 468 -24.41 6.06 0.14
N ALA A 469 -23.86 4.98 0.69
CA ALA A 469 -22.54 4.95 1.31
C ALA A 469 -21.41 5.20 0.29
N VAL A 470 -21.50 4.62 -0.91
CA VAL A 470 -20.59 4.89 -2.04
C VAL A 470 -20.60 6.38 -2.37
N CYS A 471 -21.78 7.00 -2.49
CA CYS A 471 -21.92 8.43 -2.78
C CYS A 471 -21.40 9.32 -1.65
N LEU A 472 -21.74 9.03 -0.40
CA LEU A 472 -21.23 9.77 0.78
C LEU A 472 -19.70 9.73 0.88
N LYS A 473 -19.09 8.68 0.34
CA LYS A 473 -17.64 8.45 0.34
C LYS A 473 -17.01 8.64 -1.04
N ASN A 474 -17.54 9.59 -1.81
CA ASN A 474 -16.96 10.07 -3.08
C ASN A 474 -16.67 8.96 -4.11
N GLY A 475 -17.59 8.01 -4.24
CA GLY A 475 -17.52 6.92 -5.21
C GLY A 475 -16.77 5.67 -4.72
N VAL A 476 -16.37 5.60 -3.44
CA VAL A 476 -15.59 4.47 -2.89
C VAL A 476 -16.22 3.94 -1.61
N PHE A 477 -16.56 2.65 -1.57
CA PHE A 477 -17.07 2.00 -0.37
C PHE A 477 -16.67 0.52 -0.33
N ALA A 478 -16.31 0.02 0.83
CA ALA A 478 -16.08 -1.40 1.06
C ALA A 478 -17.15 -1.97 2.01
N SER A 479 -17.69 -3.14 1.68
CA SER A 479 -18.62 -3.92 2.50
C SER A 479 -18.16 -5.39 2.58
N ARG A 480 -18.47 -6.09 3.68
CA ARG A 480 -18.24 -7.55 3.82
C ARG A 480 -19.12 -8.33 2.86
N ILE A 481 -20.29 -7.79 2.54
CA ILE A 481 -21.30 -8.43 1.69
C ILE A 481 -20.98 -8.16 0.21
N PHE A 482 -20.47 -6.96 -0.08
CA PHE A 482 -20.37 -6.45 -1.46
C PHE A 482 -18.96 -6.21 -1.97
N ASP A 483 -17.93 -6.64 -1.22
CA ASP A 483 -16.53 -6.30 -1.45
C ASP A 483 -16.32 -4.77 -1.55
N ARG A 484 -15.20 -4.35 -2.13
CA ARG A 484 -14.93 -2.94 -2.43
C ARG A 484 -15.56 -2.54 -3.76
N ILE A 485 -16.34 -1.46 -3.73
CA ILE A 485 -16.83 -0.70 -4.86
C ILE A 485 -15.99 0.57 -4.96
N ASP A 486 -15.33 0.77 -6.10
CA ASP A 486 -14.58 1.99 -6.42
C ASP A 486 -14.97 2.41 -7.84
N ILE A 487 -15.92 3.34 -7.96
CA ILE A 487 -16.45 3.79 -9.24
C ILE A 487 -15.36 4.51 -10.04
N ASN A 488 -14.58 5.36 -9.38
CA ASN A 488 -13.54 6.18 -10.00
C ASN A 488 -12.46 5.30 -10.62
N GLU A 489 -11.98 4.32 -9.86
CA GLU A 489 -10.99 3.35 -10.31
C GLU A 489 -11.56 2.44 -11.41
N SER A 490 -12.81 2.00 -11.27
CA SER A 490 -13.46 1.15 -12.28
C SER A 490 -13.58 1.87 -13.62
N LEU A 491 -13.85 3.17 -13.62
CA LEU A 491 -13.91 4.00 -14.83
C LEU A 491 -12.51 4.30 -15.41
N ALA A 492 -11.48 4.40 -14.57
CA ALA A 492 -10.09 4.56 -15.00
C ALA A 492 -9.45 3.26 -15.51
N GLN A 493 -9.96 2.10 -15.08
CA GLN A 493 -9.39 0.78 -15.36
C GLN A 493 -9.07 0.51 -16.85
N PRO A 494 -9.93 0.85 -17.83
CA PRO A 494 -9.59 0.67 -19.24
C PRO A 494 -8.39 1.48 -19.71
N ILE A 495 -8.13 2.64 -19.07
CA ILE A 495 -6.94 3.45 -19.33
C ILE A 495 -5.71 2.75 -18.73
N TYR A 496 -5.78 2.33 -17.47
CA TYR A 496 -4.71 1.60 -16.79
C TYR A 496 -4.27 0.35 -17.56
N GLU A 497 -5.23 -0.44 -18.06
CA GLU A 497 -4.95 -1.65 -18.86
C GLU A 497 -4.14 -1.38 -20.13
N LYS A 498 -4.26 -0.18 -20.71
CA LYS A 498 -3.48 0.21 -21.89
C LYS A 498 -2.12 0.79 -21.52
N ILE A 499 -2.01 1.50 -20.39
CA ILE A 499 -0.78 2.21 -20.03
C ILE A 499 0.19 1.41 -19.14
N ASP A 500 -0.28 0.40 -18.39
CA ASP A 500 0.50 -0.28 -17.33
C ASP A 500 1.89 -0.74 -17.83
N MET A 501 1.95 -1.32 -19.03
CA MET A 501 3.20 -1.80 -19.62
C MET A 501 4.19 -0.65 -19.90
N ASN A 502 3.73 0.40 -20.58
CA ASN A 502 4.57 1.55 -20.94
C ASN A 502 4.97 2.35 -19.70
N PHE A 503 4.04 2.53 -18.76
CA PHE A 503 4.30 3.18 -17.48
C PHE A 503 5.37 2.42 -16.67
N GLY A 504 5.23 1.09 -16.59
CA GLY A 504 6.19 0.20 -15.94
C GLY A 504 7.57 0.22 -16.60
N GLN A 505 7.66 0.39 -17.92
CA GLN A 505 8.92 0.59 -18.63
C GLN A 505 9.58 1.92 -18.26
N ILE A 506 8.85 3.04 -18.36
CA ILE A 506 9.40 4.39 -18.17
C ILE A 506 10.02 4.56 -16.77
N PHE A 507 9.29 4.14 -15.73
CA PHE A 507 9.67 4.28 -14.32
C PHE A 507 10.52 3.13 -13.77
N ARG A 508 11.07 2.30 -14.65
CA ARG A 508 11.91 1.19 -14.25
C ARG A 508 13.27 1.66 -13.74
N ILE A 509 13.70 1.14 -12.60
CA ILE A 509 14.93 1.58 -11.90
C ILE A 509 16.03 0.51 -11.89
N GLN A 510 15.66 -0.76 -12.00
CA GLN A 510 16.59 -1.89 -11.86
C GLN A 510 17.47 -2.14 -13.10
N MET A 511 16.97 -1.84 -14.31
CA MET A 511 17.67 -2.08 -15.57
C MET A 511 17.39 -0.95 -16.55
N GLY A 512 18.45 -0.34 -17.09
CA GLY A 512 18.37 0.74 -18.05
C GLY A 512 18.24 0.22 -19.48
N THR A 513 17.10 0.44 -20.13
CA THR A 513 17.01 0.48 -21.60
C THR A 513 16.80 1.94 -22.02
N ARG A 514 17.10 2.32 -23.28
CA ARG A 514 16.90 3.70 -23.78
C ARG A 514 15.46 4.24 -23.61
N ALA A 515 14.50 3.38 -23.29
CA ALA A 515 13.11 3.75 -23.01
C ALA A 515 12.84 4.10 -21.52
N THR A 516 13.82 3.97 -20.64
CA THR A 516 13.69 4.21 -19.18
C THR A 516 14.27 5.56 -18.77
N LEU A 517 13.66 6.22 -17.78
CA LEU A 517 14.22 7.43 -17.19
C LEU A 517 15.62 7.18 -16.62
N LYS A 518 15.82 6.03 -15.96
CA LYS A 518 17.11 5.61 -15.39
C LYS A 518 18.22 5.56 -16.45
N ALA A 519 17.98 4.99 -17.63
CA ALA A 519 19.00 4.93 -18.67
C ALA A 519 19.36 6.31 -19.24
N ASN A 520 18.38 7.20 -19.36
CA ASN A 520 18.64 8.57 -19.82
C ASN A 520 19.51 9.32 -18.80
N LEU A 521 19.21 9.16 -17.50
CA LEU A 521 20.05 9.70 -16.42
C LEU A 521 21.47 9.13 -16.45
N VAL A 522 21.64 7.81 -16.65
CA VAL A 522 22.95 7.16 -16.78
C VAL A 522 23.70 7.64 -18.03
N THR A 523 23.00 7.85 -19.14
CA THR A 523 23.63 8.38 -20.38
C THR A 523 24.14 9.79 -20.17
N PHE A 524 23.34 10.64 -19.52
CA PHE A 524 23.75 11.98 -19.10
C PHE A 524 24.96 11.93 -18.15
N GLN A 525 24.92 11.04 -17.15
CA GLN A 525 26.02 10.82 -16.20
C GLN A 525 27.33 10.50 -16.91
N CYS A 526 27.32 9.49 -17.78
CA CYS A 526 28.49 9.06 -18.53
C CYS A 526 29.05 10.19 -19.40
N ALA A 527 28.18 10.97 -20.05
CA ALA A 527 28.61 12.09 -20.88
C ALA A 527 29.27 13.22 -20.06
N VAL A 528 28.72 13.55 -18.89
CA VAL A 528 29.29 14.55 -17.98
C VAL A 528 30.62 14.06 -17.41
N GLN A 529 30.68 12.83 -16.90
CA GLN A 529 31.91 12.23 -16.38
C GLN A 529 33.01 12.15 -17.44
N GLN A 530 32.69 11.73 -18.66
CA GLN A 530 33.66 11.71 -19.76
C GLN A 530 34.23 13.11 -20.02
N LYS A 531 33.38 14.15 -20.00
CA LYS A 531 33.85 15.52 -20.21
C LYS A 531 34.75 16.03 -19.08
N LEU A 532 34.47 15.63 -17.85
CA LEU A 532 35.31 15.94 -16.70
C LEU A 532 36.69 15.28 -16.85
N LYS A 533 36.77 14.01 -17.22
CA LYS A 533 38.03 13.28 -17.48
C LYS A 533 38.87 13.86 -18.62
N GLU A 534 38.24 14.24 -19.73
CA GLU A 534 38.94 14.93 -20.83
C GLU A 534 39.63 16.21 -20.33
N THR A 535 39.02 16.88 -19.35
CA THR A 535 39.50 18.13 -18.77
C THR A 535 40.67 17.92 -17.78
N GLU A 536 40.95 16.68 -17.36
CA GLU A 536 42.05 16.30 -16.45
C GLU A 536 43.42 16.21 -17.12
N THR A 537 43.47 15.86 -18.42
CA THR A 537 44.68 15.40 -19.15
C THR A 537 45.89 16.37 -19.21
N LYS A 538 45.78 17.58 -18.64
CA LYS A 538 46.89 18.53 -18.47
C LYS A 538 46.68 19.39 -17.23
N LYS A 539 46.98 18.95 -15.99
CA LYS A 539 46.78 19.82 -14.81
C LYS A 539 47.39 19.41 -13.45
N SER A 540 47.49 20.43 -12.58
CA SER A 540 47.95 20.42 -11.17
C SER A 540 47.09 19.53 -10.26
N VAL A 541 47.67 19.07 -9.14
CA VAL A 541 46.99 18.29 -8.08
C VAL A 541 45.68 18.97 -7.61
N ALA A 542 45.66 20.30 -7.52
CA ALA A 542 44.47 21.05 -7.11
C ALA A 542 43.32 20.96 -8.13
N ASP A 543 43.63 20.86 -9.43
CA ASP A 543 42.61 20.76 -10.46
C ASP A 543 42.09 19.32 -10.64
N ALA A 544 42.91 18.31 -10.34
CA ALA A 544 42.46 16.91 -10.25
C ALA A 544 41.44 16.74 -9.11
N CYS A 545 41.73 17.27 -7.91
CA CYS A 545 40.81 17.23 -6.77
C CYS A 545 39.44 17.90 -7.09
N ARG A 546 39.44 18.97 -7.88
CA ARG A 546 38.21 19.70 -8.27
C ARG A 546 37.35 18.89 -9.23
N LEU A 547 37.98 18.22 -10.20
CA LEU A 547 37.29 17.38 -11.18
C LEU A 547 36.72 16.13 -10.51
N GLU A 548 37.48 15.51 -9.62
CA GLU A 548 37.05 14.36 -8.83
C GLU A 548 35.85 14.69 -7.91
N PHE A 549 35.79 15.91 -7.37
CA PHE A 549 34.60 16.39 -6.64
C PHE A 549 33.39 16.54 -7.56
N LEU A 550 33.56 17.14 -8.74
CA LEU A 550 32.46 17.33 -9.69
C LEU A 550 31.90 16.00 -10.21
N GLU A 551 32.75 14.99 -10.40
CA GLU A 551 32.31 13.64 -10.75
C GLU A 551 31.40 13.07 -9.65
N GLN A 552 31.86 13.07 -8.40
CA GLN A 552 31.05 12.54 -7.31
C GLN A 552 29.79 13.36 -7.03
N GLU A 553 29.85 14.68 -7.19
CA GLU A 553 28.68 15.54 -7.04
C GLU A 553 27.61 15.21 -8.10
N THR A 554 28.05 14.89 -9.32
CA THR A 554 27.15 14.46 -10.40
C THR A 554 26.45 13.16 -10.02
N ASP A 555 27.19 12.17 -9.50
CA ASP A 555 26.64 10.88 -9.06
C ASP A 555 25.58 11.07 -7.97
N PHE A 556 25.86 11.93 -6.99
CA PHE A 556 24.93 12.24 -5.91
C PHE A 556 23.63 12.89 -6.41
N ILE A 557 23.72 13.92 -7.26
CA ILE A 557 22.54 14.63 -7.79
C ILE A 557 21.61 13.68 -8.54
N LEU A 558 22.17 12.75 -9.31
CA LEU A 558 21.40 11.76 -10.05
C LEU A 558 20.73 10.73 -9.15
N SER A 559 21.43 10.25 -8.11
CA SER A 559 20.83 9.36 -7.10
C SER A 559 19.65 10.02 -6.38
N GLU A 560 19.77 11.29 -5.99
CA GLU A 560 18.66 12.04 -5.38
C GLU A 560 17.50 12.26 -6.37
N THR A 561 17.81 12.51 -7.64
CA THR A 561 16.79 12.67 -8.68
C THR A 561 15.99 11.38 -8.88
N GLU A 562 16.63 10.21 -8.79
CA GLU A 562 15.93 8.92 -8.83
C GLU A 562 14.94 8.73 -7.68
N LYS A 563 15.30 9.20 -6.47
CA LYS A 563 14.39 9.17 -5.32
C LYS A 563 13.17 10.06 -5.55
N VAL A 564 13.35 11.24 -6.13
CA VAL A 564 12.24 12.15 -6.48
C VAL A 564 11.34 11.54 -7.56
N ILE A 565 11.92 10.92 -8.59
CA ILE A 565 11.16 10.21 -9.64
C ILE A 565 10.28 9.12 -9.02
N LEU A 566 10.83 8.33 -8.10
CA LEU A 566 10.10 7.29 -7.37
C LEU A 566 8.93 7.85 -6.56
N GLN A 567 9.14 8.95 -5.85
CA GLN A 567 8.09 9.59 -5.05
C GLN A 567 6.95 10.12 -5.93
N ARG A 568 7.29 10.75 -7.06
CA ARG A 568 6.31 11.31 -8.01
C ARG A 568 5.57 10.27 -8.82
N LYS A 569 6.13 9.06 -8.99
CA LYS A 569 5.51 7.95 -9.73
C LYS A 569 4.08 7.66 -9.25
N ALA A 570 3.87 7.63 -7.94
CA ALA A 570 2.56 7.37 -7.34
C ALA A 570 1.56 8.47 -7.69
N ASP A 571 1.96 9.74 -7.55
CA ASP A 571 1.13 10.91 -7.86
C ASP A 571 0.67 10.89 -9.33
N ILE A 572 1.60 10.60 -10.24
CA ILE A 572 1.31 10.53 -11.68
C ILE A 572 0.32 9.40 -11.96
N TYR A 573 0.54 8.19 -11.42
CA TYR A 573 -0.34 7.04 -11.67
C TYR A 573 -1.76 7.26 -11.13
N HIS A 574 -1.89 7.80 -9.90
CA HIS A 574 -3.19 8.07 -9.27
C HIS A 574 -3.92 9.29 -9.84
N SER A 575 -3.25 10.15 -10.61
CA SER A 575 -3.87 11.35 -11.19
C SER A 575 -5.08 11.05 -12.08
N LEU A 576 -5.14 9.88 -12.71
CA LEU A 576 -6.26 9.45 -13.55
C LEU A 576 -7.54 9.28 -12.73
N SER A 577 -7.53 8.37 -11.75
CA SER A 577 -8.71 8.11 -10.91
C SER A 577 -9.07 9.31 -10.03
N ALA A 578 -8.08 10.07 -9.54
CA ALA A 578 -8.31 11.31 -8.80
C ALA A 578 -9.01 12.40 -9.65
N SER A 579 -8.65 12.52 -10.95
CA SER A 579 -9.32 13.45 -11.85
C SER A 579 -10.78 13.07 -12.09
N ILE A 580 -11.04 11.77 -12.31
CA ILE A 580 -12.41 11.24 -12.49
C ILE A 580 -13.26 11.52 -11.25
N GLN A 581 -12.71 11.22 -10.06
CA GLN A 581 -13.41 11.48 -8.79
C GLN A 581 -13.77 12.96 -8.64
N LYS A 582 -12.85 13.86 -8.99
CA LYS A 582 -13.08 15.30 -8.90
C LYS A 582 -14.25 15.75 -9.78
N ASP A 583 -14.32 15.24 -11.01
CA ASP A 583 -15.40 15.59 -11.95
C ASP A 583 -16.75 14.98 -11.53
N LEU A 584 -16.76 13.80 -10.89
CA LEU A 584 -17.98 13.13 -10.42
C LEU A 584 -18.46 13.56 -9.02
N LEU A 585 -17.70 14.41 -8.33
CA LEU A 585 -17.97 14.79 -6.94
C LEU A 585 -19.39 15.34 -6.74
N LEU A 586 -19.82 16.26 -7.62
CA LEU A 586 -21.17 16.84 -7.56
C LEU A 586 -22.26 15.77 -7.75
N CYS A 587 -22.05 14.81 -8.66
CA CYS A 587 -22.99 13.72 -8.89
C CYS A 587 -23.13 12.84 -7.63
N TYR A 588 -22.03 12.59 -6.93
CA TYR A 588 -22.05 11.85 -5.66
C TYR A 588 -22.79 12.63 -4.57
N GLU A 589 -22.53 13.94 -4.44
CA GLU A 589 -23.22 14.79 -3.46
C GLU A 589 -24.73 14.89 -3.71
N GLU A 590 -25.15 15.00 -4.98
CA GLU A 590 -26.56 15.01 -5.37
C GLU A 590 -27.24 13.68 -5.07
N ALA A 591 -26.63 12.56 -5.48
CA ALA A 591 -27.16 11.23 -5.20
C ALA A 591 -27.24 10.94 -3.70
N ALA A 592 -26.24 11.37 -2.92
CA ALA A 592 -26.22 11.19 -1.47
C ALA A 592 -27.32 11.94 -0.72
N LYS A 593 -27.95 12.97 -1.33
CA LYS A 593 -29.06 13.75 -0.74
C LYS A 593 -30.43 13.12 -0.96
N ILE A 594 -30.56 12.11 -1.83
CA ILE A 594 -31.83 11.49 -2.17
C ILE A 594 -32.38 10.70 -0.98
N ARG A 595 -33.69 10.83 -0.72
CA ARG A 595 -34.44 10.18 0.37
C ARG A 595 -35.81 9.70 -0.13
N GLY A 596 -36.47 8.84 0.64
CA GLY A 596 -37.87 8.42 0.45
C GLY A 596 -38.10 7.30 -0.57
N SER A 597 -39.37 6.97 -0.84
CA SER A 597 -39.80 5.87 -1.71
C SER A 597 -39.05 5.85 -3.05
N GLN A 598 -38.57 4.70 -3.54
CA GLN A 598 -37.77 4.60 -4.79
C GLN A 598 -36.42 5.35 -4.77
N ALA A 599 -35.85 5.67 -3.60
CA ALA A 599 -34.55 6.33 -3.49
C ALA A 599 -33.46 5.62 -4.30
N TYR A 600 -33.45 4.29 -4.33
CA TYR A 600 -32.51 3.51 -5.13
C TYR A 600 -32.53 3.88 -6.62
N GLN A 601 -33.71 3.82 -7.24
CA GLN A 601 -33.88 4.10 -8.66
C GLN A 601 -33.52 5.55 -8.99
N ARG A 602 -33.91 6.49 -8.11
CA ARG A 602 -33.50 7.89 -8.25
C ARG A 602 -31.99 8.09 -8.14
N MET A 603 -31.33 7.46 -7.17
CA MET A 603 -29.86 7.50 -7.04
C MET A 603 -29.17 6.90 -8.25
N GLN A 604 -29.62 5.75 -8.72
CA GLN A 604 -29.10 5.13 -9.95
C GLN A 604 -29.25 6.07 -11.15
N ASN A 605 -30.41 6.73 -11.30
CA ASN A 605 -30.65 7.65 -12.40
C ASN A 605 -29.74 8.89 -12.33
N VAL A 606 -29.58 9.49 -11.14
CA VAL A 606 -28.69 10.65 -10.94
C VAL A 606 -27.24 10.28 -11.24
N ILE A 607 -26.75 9.16 -10.72
CA ILE A 607 -25.38 8.70 -11.00
C ILE A 607 -25.22 8.36 -12.48
N SER A 608 -26.20 7.70 -13.08
CA SER A 608 -26.13 7.28 -14.48
C SER A 608 -26.09 8.48 -15.43
N GLN A 609 -27.00 9.42 -15.22
CA GLN A 609 -27.06 10.64 -16.01
C GLN A 609 -25.84 11.53 -15.75
N GLY A 610 -25.39 11.63 -14.50
CA GLY A 610 -24.20 12.37 -14.12
C GLY A 610 -22.94 11.86 -14.82
N ILE A 611 -22.69 10.55 -14.77
CA ILE A 611 -21.55 9.94 -15.48
C ILE A 611 -21.68 10.17 -16.99
N LYS A 612 -22.87 9.96 -17.58
CA LYS A 612 -23.09 10.18 -19.01
C LYS A 612 -22.79 11.62 -19.43
N ASN A 613 -23.29 12.60 -18.67
CA ASN A 613 -23.03 14.02 -18.90
C ASN A 613 -21.54 14.34 -18.80
N GLU A 614 -20.83 13.79 -17.82
CA GLU A 614 -19.38 14.02 -17.68
C GLU A 614 -18.56 13.30 -18.77
N VAL A 615 -19.02 12.14 -19.27
CA VAL A 615 -18.44 11.49 -20.46
C VAL A 615 -18.59 12.38 -21.68
N GLU A 616 -19.76 12.99 -21.89
CA GLU A 616 -20.00 13.96 -22.98
C GLU A 616 -19.12 15.23 -22.83
N ARG A 617 -18.83 15.64 -21.59
CA ARG A 617 -17.88 16.73 -21.26
C ARG A 617 -16.41 16.33 -21.30
N GLY A 618 -16.11 15.08 -21.68
CA GLY A 618 -14.74 14.58 -21.83
C GLY A 618 -14.02 14.26 -20.53
N ILE A 619 -14.68 13.64 -19.56
CA ILE A 619 -14.06 13.22 -18.27
C ILE A 619 -12.76 12.41 -18.46
N PHE A 620 -12.73 11.50 -19.46
CA PHE A 620 -11.57 10.67 -19.73
C PHE A 620 -10.43 11.46 -20.39
N GLU A 621 -10.76 12.40 -21.28
CA GLU A 621 -9.79 13.35 -21.84
C GLU A 621 -9.18 14.23 -20.77
N LYS A 622 -9.99 14.79 -19.86
CA LYS A 622 -9.51 15.60 -18.73
C LYS A 622 -8.56 14.78 -17.84
N ALA A 623 -8.92 13.53 -17.53
CA ALA A 623 -8.05 12.63 -16.77
C ALA A 623 -6.71 12.38 -17.49
N LYS A 624 -6.73 12.11 -18.79
CA LYS A 624 -5.52 11.99 -19.62
C LYS A 624 -4.65 13.25 -19.54
N GLU A 625 -5.23 14.42 -19.78
CA GLU A 625 -4.50 15.69 -19.75
C GLU A 625 -3.95 15.99 -18.35
N LYS A 626 -4.68 15.61 -17.29
CA LYS A 626 -4.19 15.72 -15.91
C LYS A 626 -2.93 14.89 -15.68
N MET A 627 -2.89 13.64 -16.17
CA MET A 627 -1.70 12.79 -16.09
C MET A 627 -0.53 13.39 -16.91
N LYS A 628 -0.78 13.94 -18.09
CA LYS A 628 0.23 14.64 -18.89
C LYS A 628 0.83 15.85 -18.18
N ILE A 629 0.00 16.62 -17.48
CA ILE A 629 0.48 17.73 -16.65
C ILE A 629 1.43 17.23 -15.55
N GLU A 630 1.13 16.10 -14.91
CA GLU A 630 2.03 15.52 -13.91
C GLU A 630 3.34 15.00 -14.52
N PHE A 631 3.32 14.46 -15.76
CA PHE A 631 4.56 14.17 -16.51
C PHE A 631 5.39 15.43 -16.80
N LEU A 632 4.74 16.53 -17.20
CA LEU A 632 5.42 17.81 -17.46
C LEU A 632 6.00 18.46 -16.21
N LYS A 633 5.44 18.19 -15.02
CA LYS A 633 6.02 18.64 -13.75
C LYS A 633 7.20 17.80 -13.28
N LEU A 634 7.27 16.54 -13.72
CA LEU A 634 8.38 15.65 -13.42
C LEU A 634 9.60 15.95 -14.30
N LYS A 635 9.35 16.24 -15.59
CA LYS A 635 10.36 16.81 -16.49
C LYS A 635 10.84 18.15 -15.95
#